data_AF-A0A349CUP0-F1
#
_entry.id   AF-A0A349CUP0-F1
#
_cell.length_a   1.000
_cell.length_b   1.000
_cell.length_c   1.000
_cell.angle_alpha   90.00
_cell.angle_beta   90.00
_cell.angle_gamma   90.00
#
_symmetry.space_group_name_H-M   'P 1'
#
loop_
_entity.id
_entity.type
_entity.pdbx_description
1 polymer ?
#
loop_
_entity_poly.entity_id
_entity_poly.type
_entity_poly.pdbx_seq_one_letter_code
_entity_poly.pdbx_strand_id
1 'polypeptide(L)'
;ITQDRTIAVRVEVRENDGSVFTDILRTRKPRRAVAPSETPVPETRRSRHARRMPRLAEVTAHGFVPGEDVAVATIVAHTDATGTGEARALIDLDDLPDASTHEVILFGRISGTLAVRRLT
;
A
#
# COMPACT_ATOMS: atom_id res chain seq x y z
N ILE A 1 -0.05 -31.99 6.34
CA ILE A 1 0.48 -32.10 4.96
C ILE A 1 1.96 -31.73 5.01
N THR A 2 2.75 -32.78 4.82
CA THR A 2 4.20 -33.06 4.88
C THR A 2 5.24 -32.03 5.38
N GLN A 3 6.08 -32.55 6.28
CA GLN A 3 7.01 -31.88 7.19
C GLN A 3 8.40 -31.60 6.58
N ASP A 4 8.66 -31.98 5.32
CA ASP A 4 9.93 -31.77 4.64
C ASP A 4 9.74 -31.16 3.25
N ARG A 5 10.15 -29.88 3.11
CA ARG A 5 10.02 -29.03 1.92
C ARG A 5 10.96 -29.47 0.78
N THR A 6 10.80 -30.70 0.30
CA THR A 6 11.70 -31.31 -0.71
C THR A 6 11.08 -31.34 -2.12
N ILE A 7 9.84 -30.90 -2.29
CA ILE A 7 9.15 -30.88 -3.59
C ILE A 7 8.75 -29.44 -3.93
N ALA A 8 9.05 -29.01 -5.15
CA ALA A 8 8.63 -27.68 -5.62
C ALA A 8 7.10 -27.63 -5.78
N VAL A 9 6.47 -26.61 -5.21
CA VAL A 9 5.02 -26.41 -5.29
C VAL A 9 4.74 -25.24 -6.23
N ARG A 10 3.83 -25.46 -7.19
CA ARG A 10 3.25 -24.40 -8.01
C ARG A 10 1.91 -24.01 -7.42
N VAL A 11 1.75 -22.74 -7.09
CA VAL A 11 0.49 -22.14 -6.64
C VAL A 11 0.01 -21.23 -7.75
N GLU A 12 -1.25 -21.39 -8.15
CA GLU A 12 -1.91 -20.53 -9.14
C GLU A 12 -3.17 -19.94 -8.51
N VAL A 13 -3.24 -18.61 -8.49
CA VAL A 13 -4.42 -17.86 -8.05
C VAL A 13 -5.07 -17.27 -9.28
N ARG A 14 -6.37 -17.50 -9.43
CA ARG A 14 -7.19 -16.93 -10.51
C ARG A 14 -8.22 -16.02 -9.87
N GLU A 15 -8.22 -14.77 -10.28
CA GLU A 15 -9.20 -13.78 -9.82
C GLU A 15 -10.34 -13.64 -10.84
N ASN A 16 -11.48 -13.10 -10.40
CA ASN A 16 -12.70 -13.04 -11.21
C ASN A 16 -12.54 -12.14 -12.45
N ASP A 17 -11.62 -11.18 -12.38
CA ASP A 17 -11.25 -10.29 -13.50
C ASP A 17 -10.42 -10.99 -14.60
N GLY A 18 -10.17 -12.29 -14.45
CA GLY A 18 -9.38 -13.09 -15.39
C GLY A 18 -7.87 -12.98 -15.17
N SER A 19 -7.41 -12.24 -14.16
CA SER A 19 -6.00 -12.17 -13.82
C SER A 19 -5.52 -13.49 -13.20
N VAL A 20 -4.29 -13.88 -13.54
CA VAL A 20 -3.68 -15.12 -13.07
C VAL A 20 -2.30 -14.84 -12.49
N PHE A 21 -2.13 -15.16 -11.21
CA PHE A 21 -0.85 -15.05 -10.51
C PHE A 21 -0.29 -16.44 -10.22
N THR A 22 0.93 -16.70 -10.69
CA THR A 22 1.62 -17.96 -10.46
C THR A 22 2.83 -17.75 -9.57
N ASP A 23 2.90 -18.48 -8.45
CA ASP A 23 4.09 -18.55 -7.60
C ASP A 23 4.69 -19.97 -7.62
N ILE A 24 6.02 -20.06 -7.69
CA ILE A 24 6.76 -21.32 -7.71
C ILE A 24 7.72 -21.33 -6.53
N LEU A 25 7.35 -22.06 -5.49
CA LEU A 25 8.14 -22.23 -4.28
C LEU A 25 9.23 -23.29 -4.54
N ARG A 26 10.46 -22.83 -4.77
CA ARG A 26 11.62 -23.70 -5.00
C ARG A 26 12.27 -24.14 -3.67
N THR A 27 12.78 -25.36 -3.62
CA THR A 27 13.52 -25.90 -2.48
C THR A 27 14.89 -25.25 -2.33
N ARG A 28 15.31 -24.91 -1.11
CA ARG A 28 16.63 -24.33 -0.82
C ARG A 28 17.69 -25.45 -0.75
N LYS A 29 18.63 -25.49 -1.69
CA LYS A 29 19.78 -26.43 -1.65
C LYS A 29 20.92 -25.83 -0.79
N PRO A 30 21.60 -26.59 0.09
CA PRO A 30 22.79 -26.09 0.79
C PRO A 30 23.91 -25.74 -0.21
N ARG A 31 24.52 -24.57 -0.04
CA ARG A 31 25.55 -24.01 -0.91
C ARG A 31 26.89 -24.74 -0.70
N ARG A 32 27.37 -25.47 -1.71
CA ARG A 32 28.75 -25.98 -1.77
C ARG A 32 29.64 -24.89 -2.38
N ALA A 33 30.76 -24.58 -1.71
CA ALA A 33 31.75 -23.61 -2.18
C ALA A 33 32.45 -24.13 -3.44
N VAL A 34 32.54 -23.29 -4.49
CA VAL A 34 33.33 -23.53 -5.71
C VAL A 34 34.05 -22.22 -6.05
N ALA A 35 35.34 -22.34 -6.38
CA ALA A 35 36.32 -21.28 -6.64
C ALA A 35 35.97 -20.38 -7.86
N PRO A 36 36.55 -19.15 -7.96
CA PRO A 36 36.12 -18.17 -8.96
C PRO A 36 36.75 -18.45 -10.32
N SER A 37 35.92 -18.59 -11.35
CA SER A 37 36.34 -18.56 -12.75
C SER A 37 36.10 -17.17 -13.33
N GLU A 38 37.17 -16.51 -13.75
CA GLU A 38 37.16 -15.26 -14.51
C GLU A 38 36.53 -15.51 -15.88
N THR A 39 35.34 -14.94 -16.08
CA THR A 39 34.79 -14.64 -17.41
C THR A 39 33.82 -13.48 -17.19
N PRO A 40 34.02 -12.30 -17.81
CA PRO A 40 33.06 -11.23 -17.70
C PRO A 40 31.87 -11.59 -18.59
N VAL A 41 30.90 -12.29 -18.00
CA VAL A 41 29.59 -12.48 -18.61
C VAL A 41 28.91 -11.10 -18.59
N PRO A 42 28.39 -10.59 -19.72
CA PRO A 42 27.68 -9.31 -19.73
C PRO A 42 26.58 -9.38 -18.69
N GLU A 43 26.53 -8.39 -17.79
CA GLU A 43 25.50 -8.30 -16.76
C GLU A 43 24.14 -8.31 -17.43
N THR A 44 23.53 -9.48 -17.50
CA THR A 44 22.16 -9.67 -17.94
C THR A 44 21.32 -9.05 -16.85
N ARG A 45 21.03 -7.75 -17.02
CA ARG A 45 20.07 -6.91 -16.28
C ARG A 45 19.74 -7.52 -14.91
N ARG A 46 20.75 -7.51 -14.04
CA ARG A 46 20.54 -7.73 -12.63
C ARG A 46 19.42 -6.79 -12.19
N SER A 47 18.45 -7.37 -11.48
CA SER A 47 17.82 -6.75 -10.31
C SER A 47 17.37 -5.30 -10.48
N ARG A 48 16.06 -5.10 -10.67
CA ARG A 48 15.37 -3.97 -10.03
C ARG A 48 13.84 -4.08 -10.11
N HIS A 49 13.27 -5.22 -9.74
CA HIS A 49 12.04 -5.12 -8.94
C HIS A 49 12.49 -4.74 -7.53
N ALA A 50 12.89 -3.47 -7.37
CA ALA A 50 13.01 -2.90 -6.04
C ALA A 50 11.62 -3.06 -5.43
N ARG A 51 11.50 -3.86 -4.37
CA ARG A 51 10.27 -3.95 -3.59
C ARG A 51 9.96 -2.52 -3.15
N ARG A 52 8.98 -1.87 -3.80
CA ARG A 52 8.57 -0.51 -3.44
C ARG A 52 8.07 -0.61 -2.01
N MET A 53 8.84 -0.07 -1.07
CA MET A 53 8.43 -0.03 0.33
C MET A 53 7.20 0.89 0.42
N PRO A 54 6.11 0.47 1.07
CA PRO A 54 4.97 1.33 1.32
C PRO A 54 5.44 2.57 2.09
N ARG A 55 5.04 3.75 1.65
CA ARG A 55 5.26 4.99 2.40
C ARG A 55 4.03 5.17 3.29
N LEU A 56 4.19 4.87 4.57
CA LEU A 56 3.12 4.99 5.57
C LEU A 56 3.34 6.28 6.37
N ALA A 57 2.25 6.99 6.64
CA ALA A 57 2.23 8.13 7.55
C ALA A 57 1.26 7.81 8.69
N GLU A 58 1.69 8.08 9.92
CA GLU A 58 0.86 7.87 11.12
C GLU A 58 0.04 9.13 11.40
N VAL A 59 -1.24 8.93 11.75
CA VAL A 59 -2.17 10.02 12.07
C VAL A 59 -2.86 9.71 13.38
N THR A 60 -2.78 10.64 14.33
CA THR A 60 -3.33 10.46 15.67
C THR A 60 -4.26 11.63 16.05
N ALA A 61 -5.35 11.29 16.72
CA ALA A 61 -6.29 12.23 17.31
C ALA A 61 -6.89 11.66 18.60
N HIS A 62 -7.56 12.53 19.37
CA HIS A 62 -8.19 12.22 20.65
C HIS A 62 -9.65 12.69 20.64
N GLY A 63 -10.41 12.32 21.67
CA GLY A 63 -11.83 12.64 21.81
C GLY A 63 -12.77 11.52 21.40
N PHE A 64 -12.22 10.41 20.88
CA PHE A 64 -13.02 9.25 20.48
C PHE A 64 -13.56 8.47 21.68
N VAL A 65 -14.74 7.87 21.50
CA VAL A 65 -15.30 6.88 22.42
C VAL A 65 -14.52 5.57 22.29
N PRO A 66 -14.10 4.93 23.40
CA PRO A 66 -13.38 3.66 23.34
C PRO A 66 -14.17 2.58 22.56
N GLY A 67 -13.51 1.96 21.59
CA GLY A 67 -14.12 0.92 20.74
C GLY A 67 -15.03 1.46 19.64
N GLU A 68 -15.12 2.77 19.45
CA GLU A 68 -15.88 3.31 18.33
C GLU A 68 -15.19 3.07 16.98
N ASP A 69 -16.00 3.04 15.94
CA ASP A 69 -15.54 3.01 14.56
C ASP A 69 -15.15 4.42 14.08
N VAL A 70 -13.93 4.55 13.57
CA VAL A 70 -13.34 5.83 13.12
C VAL A 70 -13.11 5.77 11.62
N ALA A 71 -13.87 6.57 10.86
CA ALA A 71 -13.67 6.72 9.43
C ALA A 71 -12.41 7.56 9.14
N VAL A 72 -11.66 7.16 8.13
CA VAL A 72 -10.44 7.83 7.66
C VAL A 72 -10.64 8.26 6.21
N ALA A 73 -10.49 9.55 5.92
CA ALA A 73 -10.67 10.10 4.57
C ALA A 73 -9.56 11.10 4.22
N THR A 74 -9.20 11.21 2.95
CA THR A 74 -8.23 12.21 2.46
C THR A 74 -8.93 13.43 1.88
N ILE A 75 -8.40 14.62 2.14
CA ILE A 75 -8.81 15.85 1.47
C ILE A 75 -8.14 15.89 0.09
N VAL A 76 -8.99 15.92 -0.93
CA VAL A 76 -8.59 15.85 -2.35
C VAL A 76 -8.62 17.22 -3.03
N ALA A 77 -9.36 18.17 -2.46
CA ALA A 77 -9.47 19.55 -2.96
C ALA A 77 -9.87 20.50 -1.83
N HIS A 78 -9.56 21.79 -2.01
CA HIS A 78 -10.03 22.88 -1.17
C HIS A 78 -10.85 23.87 -1.99
N THR A 79 -11.88 24.44 -1.40
CA THR A 79 -12.66 25.55 -1.98
C THR A 79 -13.11 26.46 -0.86
N ASP A 80 -13.35 27.73 -1.19
CA ASP A 80 -13.92 28.69 -0.26
C ASP A 80 -15.46 28.63 -0.29
N ALA A 81 -16.07 29.03 0.83
CA ALA A 81 -17.50 29.25 0.93
C ALA A 81 -17.87 30.70 0.52
N THR A 82 -19.06 30.88 -0.04
CA THR A 82 -19.65 32.19 -0.33
C THR A 82 -20.00 32.94 0.96
N GLY A 83 -20.34 34.22 0.84
CA GLY A 83 -20.79 35.03 1.99
C GLY A 83 -22.08 34.53 2.66
N THR A 84 -22.82 33.62 2.03
CA THR A 84 -24.00 32.94 2.61
C THR A 84 -23.65 31.57 3.20
N GLY A 85 -22.39 31.14 3.14
CA GLY A 85 -21.91 29.84 3.64
C GLY A 85 -22.04 28.69 2.66
N GLU A 86 -22.30 28.95 1.36
CA GLU A 86 -22.38 27.89 0.35
C GLU A 86 -20.98 27.59 -0.22
N ALA A 87 -20.61 26.32 -0.32
CA ALA A 87 -19.38 25.91 -1.00
C ALA A 87 -19.70 24.90 -2.11
N ARG A 88 -19.02 25.01 -3.25
CA ARG A 88 -19.15 24.08 -4.38
C ARG A 88 -17.77 23.69 -4.89
N ALA A 89 -17.55 22.40 -5.09
CA ALA A 89 -16.33 21.86 -5.68
C ALA A 89 -16.68 20.84 -6.77
N LEU A 90 -15.86 20.80 -7.82
CA LEU A 90 -15.83 19.71 -8.81
C LEU A 90 -14.58 18.91 -8.53
N ILE A 91 -14.70 17.59 -8.50
CA ILE A 91 -13.59 16.67 -8.25
C ILE A 91 -13.49 15.78 -9.49
N ASP A 92 -12.34 15.79 -10.14
CA ASP A 92 -12.01 14.79 -11.13
C ASP A 92 -11.55 13.52 -10.40
N LEU A 93 -12.14 12.38 -10.76
CA LEU A 93 -11.84 11.10 -10.13
C LEU A 93 -10.54 10.50 -10.66
N ASP A 94 -10.14 10.86 -11.87
CA ASP A 94 -8.91 10.35 -12.49
C ASP A 94 -7.65 11.01 -11.90
N ASP A 95 -7.81 12.20 -11.30
CA ASP A 95 -6.75 12.98 -10.65
C ASP A 95 -6.57 12.67 -9.16
N LEU A 96 -7.26 11.65 -8.65
CA LEU A 96 -7.15 11.31 -7.24
C LEU A 96 -5.72 10.83 -6.91
N PRO A 97 -5.02 11.51 -5.98
CA PRO A 97 -3.58 11.42 -5.85
C PRO A 97 -3.09 10.17 -5.09
N ASP A 98 -1.92 9.68 -5.51
CA ASP A 98 -1.08 8.76 -4.74
C ASP A 98 -0.39 9.50 -3.57
N ALA A 99 -1.10 9.59 -2.45
CA ALA A 99 -0.64 9.72 -1.05
C ALA A 99 0.28 10.88 -0.58
N SER A 100 0.97 11.66 -1.43
CA SER A 100 2.13 12.44 -0.94
C SER A 100 1.89 13.85 -0.38
N THR A 101 0.68 14.43 -0.43
CA THR A 101 0.41 15.77 0.14
C THR A 101 -1.04 15.91 0.62
N HIS A 102 -1.59 14.91 1.32
CA HIS A 102 -2.99 14.95 1.73
C HIS A 102 -3.16 15.40 3.18
N GLU A 103 -4.19 16.19 3.41
CA GLU A 103 -4.82 16.25 4.72
C GLU A 103 -5.70 15.00 4.88
N VAL A 104 -5.76 14.47 6.09
CA VAL A 104 -6.58 13.32 6.48
C VAL A 104 -7.57 13.76 7.54
N ILE A 105 -8.82 13.35 7.35
CA ILE A 105 -9.90 13.48 8.32
C ILE A 105 -10.03 12.15 9.05
N LEU A 106 -9.98 12.21 10.39
CA LEU A 106 -10.45 11.16 11.28
C LEU A 106 -11.84 11.56 11.81
N PHE A 107 -12.84 10.71 11.58
CA PHE A 107 -14.22 10.97 11.98
C PHE A 107 -14.79 9.83 12.83
N GLY A 108 -15.08 10.09 14.10
CA GLY A 108 -15.71 9.14 15.02
C GLY A 108 -17.21 9.01 14.72
N ARG A 109 -17.66 7.82 14.32
CA ARG A 109 -19.06 7.62 13.90
C ARG A 109 -20.07 7.63 15.05
N ILE A 110 -19.60 7.41 16.29
CA ILE A 110 -20.44 7.45 17.49
C ILE A 110 -20.28 8.80 18.20
N SER A 111 -19.05 9.26 18.40
CA SER A 111 -18.77 10.51 19.11
C SER A 111 -19.02 11.76 18.29
N GLY A 112 -19.00 11.67 16.95
CA GLY A 112 -19.02 12.83 16.05
C GLY A 112 -17.70 13.61 16.04
N THR A 113 -16.66 13.10 16.70
CA THR A 113 -15.33 13.75 16.75
C THR A 113 -14.75 13.86 15.35
N LEU A 114 -14.32 15.06 14.96
CA LEU A 114 -13.68 15.34 13.67
C LEU A 114 -12.28 15.91 13.90
N ALA A 115 -11.27 15.29 13.30
CA ALA A 115 -9.89 15.76 13.35
C ALA A 115 -9.27 15.79 11.96
N VAL A 116 -8.84 16.97 11.51
CA VAL A 116 -8.06 17.15 10.28
C VAL A 116 -6.57 17.16 10.60
N ARG A 117 -5.76 16.41 9.85
CA ARG A 117 -4.30 16.28 10.05
C ARG A 117 -3.57 16.31 8.72
N ARG A 118 -2.47 17.04 8.65
CA ARG A 118 -1.57 16.99 7.48
C ARG A 118 -0.69 15.74 7.57
N LEU A 119 -0.52 15.04 6.45
CA LEU A 119 0.50 14.01 6.30
C LEU A 119 1.83 14.70 6.00
N THR A 120 2.83 14.54 6.89
CA THR A 120 4.19 15.06 6.74
C THR A 120 5.19 13.94 6.54
#